data_AF-A0A8B4Q905-F1
#
_entry.id   AF-A0A8B4Q905-F1
#
_cell.length_a   1.000
_cell.length_b   1.000
_cell.length_c   1.000
_cell.angle_alpha   90.00
_cell.angle_beta   90.00
_cell.angle_gamma   90.00
#
_symmetry.space_group_name_H-M   'P 1'
#
loop_
_entity.id
_entity.type
_entity.pdbx_description
1 polymer ?
#
loop_
_entity_poly.entity_id
_entity_poly.type
_entity_poly.pdbx_seq_one_letter_code
_entity_poly.pdbx_strand_id
1 'polypeptide(L)' 'MFEIITEFNIVNIIKFRIFLSQRGLEFGIDGMKYVDEIIAASSGIFRLYFDANYQCGYRPIYSKNIDSETGEFFNDDD' A
#
# COMPACT_ATOMS: atom_id res chain seq x y z
N MET A 1 -8.40 8.61 3.29
CA MET A 1 -8.33 7.18 2.90
C MET A 1 -6.92 6.75 2.50
N PHE A 2 -6.21 7.49 1.64
CA PHE A 2 -4.83 7.14 1.30
C PHE A 2 -3.88 7.17 2.50
N GLU A 3 -4.04 8.13 3.41
CA GLU A 3 -3.30 8.17 4.69
C GLU A 3 -3.49 6.87 5.49
N ILE A 4 -4.73 6.38 5.63
CA ILE A 4 -5.03 5.08 6.26
C ILE A 4 -4.29 3.95 5.56
N ILE A 5 -4.28 3.95 4.22
CA ILE A 5 -3.59 2.91 3.45
C ILE A 5 -2.10 2.93 3.73
N THR A 6 -1.46 4.10 3.70
CA THR A 6 -0.02 4.27 3.94
C THR A 6 0.36 3.99 5.39
N GLU A 7 -0.32 4.61 6.36
CA GLU A 7 0.00 4.49 7.79
C GLU A 7 -0.14 3.05 8.31
N PHE A 8 -1.16 2.33 7.85
CA PHE A 8 -1.41 0.94 8.26
C PHE A 8 -0.83 -0.10 7.29
N ASN A 9 0.01 0.33 6.34
CA ASN A 9 0.66 -0.52 5.34
C ASN A 9 -0.31 -1.51 4.67
N ILE A 10 -1.46 -1.00 4.23
CA ILE A 10 -2.52 -1.80 3.62
C ILE A 10 -2.13 -2.08 2.17
N VAL A 11 -1.97 -3.35 1.84
CA VAL A 11 -1.37 -3.78 0.55
C VAL A 11 -2.40 -4.17 -0.52
N ASN A 12 -3.69 -4.20 -0.19
CA ASN A 12 -4.74 -4.49 -1.17
C ASN A 12 -6.15 -4.10 -0.66
N ILE A 13 -7.11 -4.14 -1.58
CA ILE A 13 -8.51 -3.79 -1.30
C ILE A 13 -9.18 -4.71 -0.27
N ILE A 14 -8.85 -6.00 -0.21
CA ILE A 14 -9.45 -6.93 0.76
C ILE A 14 -9.05 -6.53 2.18
N LYS A 15 -7.76 -6.28 2.41
CA LYS A 15 -7.25 -5.79 3.70
C LYS A 15 -7.83 -4.41 4.04
N PHE A 16 -7.99 -3.54 3.05
CA PHE A 16 -8.61 -2.23 3.27
C PHE A 16 -10.05 -2.35 3.74
N ARG A 17 -10.87 -3.21 3.11
CA ARG A 17 -12.26 -3.46 3.51
C ARG A 17 -12.36 -4.03 4.93
N ILE A 18 -11.50 -4.98 5.28
CA ILE A 18 -11.44 -5.54 6.64
C ILE A 18 -11.05 -4.47 7.66
N PHE A 19 -10.04 -3.65 7.35
CA PHE A 19 -9.62 -2.55 8.21
C PHE A 19 -10.78 -1.59 8.47
N LEU A 20 -11.47 -1.16 7.42
CA LEU A 20 -12.60 -0.24 7.54
C LEU A 20 -13.80 -0.87 8.25
N SER A 21 -14.06 -2.17 8.07
CA SER A 21 -15.15 -2.83 8.81
C SER A 21 -14.88 -2.93 10.31
N GLN A 22 -13.61 -2.90 10.72
CA GLN A 22 -13.21 -2.97 12.12
C GLN A 22 -13.05 -1.60 12.77
N ARG A 23 -12.48 -0.64 12.03
CA ARG A 23 -12.00 0.65 12.57
C ARG A 23 -12.47 1.87 11.79
N GLY A 24 -13.29 1.71 10.75
CA GLY A 24 -13.71 2.81 9.87
C GLY A 24 -14.35 3.98 10.62
N LEU A 25 -15.12 3.69 11.68
CA LEU A 25 -15.74 4.71 12.52
C LEU A 25 -14.73 5.63 13.22
N GLU A 26 -13.52 5.14 13.55
CA GLU A 26 -12.44 5.96 14.12
C GLU A 26 -11.98 7.06 13.16
N PHE A 27 -12.21 6.86 11.86
CA PHE A 27 -11.83 7.76 10.78
C PHE A 27 -13.05 8.46 10.13
N GLY A 28 -14.22 8.41 10.77
CA GLY A 28 -15.45 9.01 10.25
C GLY A 28 -16.04 8.29 9.02
N ILE A 29 -15.69 7.02 8.81
CA ILE A 29 -16.22 6.19 7.72
C ILE A 29 -17.24 5.22 8.30
N ASP A 30 -18.53 5.49 8.05
CA ASP A 30 -19.66 4.74 8.63
C ASP A 30 -20.24 3.65 7.70
N GLY A 31 -19.77 3.58 6.45
CA GLY A 31 -20.32 2.65 5.46
C GLY A 31 -19.44 2.42 4.25
N MET A 32 -19.49 1.19 3.72
CA MET A 32 -18.70 0.78 2.55
C MET A 32 -19.22 1.34 1.22
N LYS A 33 -20.46 1.83 1.15
CA LYS A 33 -21.03 2.34 -0.10
C LYS A 33 -20.22 3.54 -0.64
N TYR A 34 -19.99 4.54 0.21
CA TYR A 34 -19.19 5.72 -0.13
C TYR A 34 -17.73 5.33 -0.47
N VAL A 35 -17.17 4.39 0.28
CA VAL A 35 -15.82 3.87 0.02
C VAL A 35 -15.72 3.23 -1.37
N ASP A 36 -16.69 2.41 -1.74
CA ASP A 36 -16.72 1.71 -3.01
C ASP A 36 -16.89 2.68 -4.18
N GLU A 37 -17.70 3.73 -4.02
CA GLU A 37 -17.84 4.83 -4.98
C GLU A 37 -16.51 5.56 -5.23
N ILE A 38 -15.76 5.89 -4.16
CA ILE A 38 -14.44 6.54 -4.27
C ILE A 38 -13.42 5.60 -4.94
N ILE A 39 -13.39 4.33 -4.53
CA ILE A 39 -12.48 3.35 -5.13
C ILE A 39 -12.77 3.21 -6.62
N ALA A 40 -14.04 3.13 -7.03
CA ALA A 40 -14.42 3.04 -8.43
C ALA A 40 -13.97 4.29 -9.22
N ALA A 41 -14.15 5.48 -8.65
CA ALA A 41 -13.76 6.75 -9.27
C ALA A 41 -12.23 6.96 -9.36
N SER A 42 -11.43 6.27 -8.55
CA SER A 42 -9.98 6.48 -8.44
C SER A 42 -9.17 5.17 -8.39
N SER A 43 -9.66 4.13 -9.05
CA SER A 43 -9.12 2.76 -8.94
C SER A 43 -7.63 2.65 -9.28
N GLY A 44 -7.16 3.40 -10.28
CA GLY A 44 -5.74 3.46 -10.64
C GLY A 44 -4.85 4.01 -9.53
N ILE A 45 -5.30 5.03 -8.79
CA ILE A 45 -4.55 5.60 -7.67
C ILE A 45 -4.50 4.62 -6.50
N PHE A 46 -5.63 3.99 -6.15
CA PHE A 46 -5.63 2.93 -5.13
C PHE A 46 -4.66 1.81 -5.49
N ARG A 47 -4.61 1.40 -6.77
CA ARG A 47 -3.65 0.40 -7.24
C ARG A 47 -2.21 0.81 -6.98
N LEU A 48 -1.84 2.06 -7.28
CA LEU A 48 -0.49 2.58 -7.01
C LEU A 48 -0.12 2.56 -5.52
N TYR A 49 -1.03 2.96 -4.62
CA TYR A 49 -0.77 2.93 -3.18
C TYR A 49 -0.65 1.49 -2.64
N PHE A 50 -1.53 0.59 -3.09
CA PHE A 50 -1.45 -0.82 -2.73
C PHE A 50 -0.15 -1.46 -3.24
N ASP A 51 0.26 -1.17 -4.46
CA ASP A 51 1.52 -1.65 -5.01
C ASP A 51 2.74 -1.06 -4.30
N ALA A 52 2.72 0.23 -3.98
CA ALA A 52 3.80 0.86 -3.20
C ALA A 52 3.95 0.19 -1.83
N ASN A 53 2.85 0.02 -1.08
CA ASN A 53 2.86 -0.67 0.20
C ASN A 53 3.28 -2.15 0.08
N TYR A 54 2.76 -2.85 -0.93
CA TYR A 54 3.15 -4.23 -1.21
C TYR A 54 4.65 -4.30 -1.51
N GLN A 55 5.18 -3.39 -2.32
CA GLN A 55 6.59 -3.30 -2.63
C GLN A 55 7.44 -2.85 -1.45
N CYS A 56 6.94 -2.06 -0.50
CA CYS A 56 7.66 -1.71 0.73
C CYS A 56 7.73 -2.89 1.71
N GLY A 57 6.63 -3.65 1.87
CA GLY A 57 6.59 -4.83 2.72
C GLY A 57 7.23 -6.07 2.10
N TYR A 58 7.20 -6.16 0.77
CA TYR A 58 8.00 -7.10 0.02
C TYR A 58 9.44 -6.61 0.05
N ARG A 59 9.78 -5.31 -0.19
CA ARG A 59 11.12 -4.75 -0.52
C ARG A 59 12.19 -5.62 0.09
N PRO A 60 12.57 -6.65 -0.66
CA PRO A 60 13.15 -7.78 0.02
C PRO A 60 14.57 -7.39 0.38
N ILE A 61 15.11 -8.19 1.27
CA ILE A 61 16.50 -8.22 1.70
C ILE A 61 17.51 -8.10 0.51
N TYR A 62 17.11 -8.33 -0.75
CA TYR A 62 17.90 -8.03 -1.96
C TYR A 62 18.07 -6.55 -2.34
N SER A 63 17.28 -5.62 -1.79
CA SER A 63 17.58 -4.18 -1.92
C SER A 63 18.75 -3.74 -1.04
N LYS A 64 19.26 -4.60 -0.16
CA LYS A 64 20.60 -4.42 0.43
C LYS A 64 21.69 -4.53 -0.64
N ASN A 65 21.40 -5.20 -1.75
CA ASN A 65 22.33 -5.43 -2.84
C ASN A 65 22.12 -4.43 -3.99
N ILE A 66 21.41 -3.32 -3.80
CA ILE A 66 21.16 -2.31 -4.86
C ILE A 66 21.52 -0.92 -4.35
N ASP A 67 22.38 -0.23 -5.08
CA ASP A 67 22.76 1.16 -4.81
C ASP A 67 21.56 2.10 -4.97
N SER A 68 21.32 2.96 -3.97
CA SER A 68 20.15 3.84 -3.92
C SER A 68 20.24 5.07 -4.82
N GLU A 69 21.43 5.44 -5.27
CA GLU A 69 21.69 6.59 -6.14
C GLU A 69 21.76 6.15 -7.61
N THR A 70 22.35 4.98 -7.89
CA THR A 70 22.57 4.50 -9.27
C THR A 70 21.60 3.40 -9.71
N GLY A 71 21.04 2.62 -8.78
CA GLY A 71 20.18 1.47 -9.09
C GLY A 71 20.93 0.21 -9.53
N GLU A 72 22.26 0.20 -9.43
CA GLU A 72 23.11 -0.96 -9.78
C GLU A 72 23.09 -2.02 -8.67
N PHE A 73 23.32 -3.29 -9.04
CA PHE A 73 23.50 -4.36 -8.06
C PHE A 73 24.94 -4.39 -7.52
N PHE A 74 25.13 -4.56 -6.21
CA PHE A 74 26.45 -4.91 -5.64
C PHE A 74 26.76 -6.35 -6.09
N ASN A 75 27.68 -6.53 -7.04
CA ASN A 75 28.13 -7.86 -7.50
C ASN A 75 28.89 -8.58 -6.38
N ASP A 76 28.41 -9.76 -5.98
CA ASP A 76 29.12 -10.68 -5.09
C ASP A 76 30.18 -11.46 -5.91
N ASP A 77 31.31 -10.83 -6.23
CA ASP A 77 32.52 -11.52 -6.68
C ASP A 77 33.68 -11.21 -5.73
N ASP A 78 33.79 -12.03 -4.67
CA ASP A 78 35.04 -12.50 -4.04
C ASP A 78 34.78 -13.74 -3.15
#